data_AF-A0A3N4IRX9-F1
#
_entry.id   AF-A0A3N4IRX9-F1
#
_cell.length_a   1.000
_cell.length_b   1.000
_cell.length_c   1.000
_cell.angle_alpha   90.00
_cell.angle_beta   90.00
_cell.angle_gamma   90.00
#
_symmetry.space_group_name_H-M   'P 1'
#
loop_
_entity.id
_entity.type
_entity.pdbx_description
1 polymer ?
#
loop_
_entity_poly.entity_id
_entity_poly.type
_entity_poly.pdbx_seq_one_letter_code
_entity_poly.pdbx_strand_id
1 'polypeptide(L)'
;MSDPLPPITATTYVDKTPQILPFLKEVLKTHFHPTIPASDAALETHTTPIPPLVVGLSGIQGSGKTTLVDALASALRSTPHPTIPNQYLRVTTFSLDDFYLPHADQVKLAQSNPENPLIQVRGQPGTHDVPLLLQTLSALKTHDAGEVKIPKYDKSLFDGAGDRLPESEWSVVETPVDVVLFEGWCVGFRAFEEDSDVVMRWADSQMMGGHAGKNKLVDVRWINERLKGYGEVTDQLDALIHIDAEQLEYVYEWRLEQEHKLVKDKGTGMSDEAVKKFIDCYMPTYEVYLDGLREGAFKNATGNGKQQLRVILGRDRGIKKMELYEQEE
;
A
#
# COMPACT_ATOMS: atom_id res chain seq x y z
N MET A 1 -33.53 -1.82 6.51
CA MET A 1 -33.07 -0.66 7.30
C MET A 1 -31.78 -1.09 7.96
N SER A 2 -30.65 -0.53 7.54
CA SER A 2 -29.34 -0.80 8.13
C SER A 2 -29.21 -0.03 9.45
N ASP A 3 -28.58 -0.64 10.45
CA ASP A 3 -28.32 0.03 11.72
C ASP A 3 -27.47 1.30 11.52
N PRO A 4 -27.78 2.39 12.23
CA PRO A 4 -26.98 3.62 12.18
C PRO A 4 -25.57 3.38 12.71
N LEU A 5 -24.59 4.11 12.15
CA LEU A 5 -23.21 4.06 12.63
C LEU A 5 -23.13 4.54 14.10
N PRO A 6 -22.29 3.92 14.94
CA PRO A 6 -22.16 4.31 16.34
C PRO A 6 -21.63 5.76 16.50
N PRO A 7 -21.94 6.45 17.61
CA PRO A 7 -21.48 7.82 17.85
C PRO A 7 -19.96 7.90 17.96
N ILE A 8 -19.37 8.90 17.28
CA ILE A 8 -17.93 9.12 17.15
C ILE A 8 -17.38 9.91 18.35
N THR A 9 -16.26 9.44 18.93
CA THR A 9 -15.38 10.25 19.77
C THR A 9 -14.13 10.63 18.97
N ALA A 10 -13.95 11.92 18.65
CA ALA A 10 -12.80 12.38 17.87
C ALA A 10 -11.48 11.94 18.51
N THR A 11 -10.71 11.12 17.81
CA THR A 11 -9.41 10.63 18.29
C THR A 11 -8.27 11.45 17.71
N THR A 12 -7.33 11.84 18.57
CA THR A 12 -6.12 12.59 18.19
C THR A 12 -5.19 11.69 17.39
N TYR A 13 -4.46 12.25 16.42
CA TYR A 13 -3.42 11.49 15.71
C TYR A 13 -2.41 10.92 16.71
N VAL A 14 -2.23 9.60 16.69
CA VAL A 14 -1.21 8.89 17.47
C VAL A 14 -0.02 8.65 16.55
N ASP A 15 1.09 9.34 16.84
CA ASP A 15 2.34 9.16 16.10
C ASP A 15 2.95 7.79 16.39
N LYS A 16 3.14 7.00 15.33
CA LYS A 16 3.67 5.63 15.37
C LYS A 16 5.13 5.58 14.94
N THR A 17 5.68 6.70 14.49
CA THR A 17 7.05 6.83 13.99
C THR A 17 8.08 6.32 15.00
N PRO A 18 8.03 6.66 16.30
CA PRO A 18 9.03 6.21 17.27
C PRO A 18 9.11 4.69 17.42
N GLN A 19 8.00 3.98 17.22
CA GLN A 19 7.93 2.53 17.35
C GLN A 19 8.30 1.80 16.06
N ILE A 20 8.02 2.40 14.89
CA ILE A 20 8.28 1.79 13.57
C ILE A 20 9.69 2.10 13.06
N LEU A 21 10.23 3.28 13.36
CA LEU A 21 11.55 3.70 12.87
C LEU A 21 12.71 2.76 13.24
N PRO A 22 12.75 2.14 14.45
CA PRO A 22 13.79 1.14 14.77
C PRO A 22 13.83 -0.04 13.80
N PHE A 23 12.66 -0.54 13.38
CA PHE A 23 12.58 -1.60 12.37
C PHE A 23 13.19 -1.17 11.04
N LEU A 24 12.82 0.01 10.54
CA LEU A 24 13.37 0.53 9.28
C LEU A 24 14.88 0.75 9.36
N LYS A 25 15.40 1.18 10.51
CA LYS A 25 16.85 1.34 10.71
C LYS A 25 17.58 0.01 10.66
N GLU A 26 17.00 -1.07 11.18
CA GLU A 26 17.62 -2.40 11.08
C GLU A 26 17.56 -2.93 9.64
N VAL A 27 16.41 -2.81 8.96
CA VAL A 27 16.28 -3.15 7.54
C VAL A 27 17.31 -2.40 6.70
N LEU A 28 17.45 -1.08 6.91
CA LEU A 28 18.45 -0.24 6.22
C LEU A 28 19.88 -0.70 6.48
N LYS A 29 20.19 -1.02 7.75
CA LYS A 29 21.52 -1.49 8.12
C LYS A 29 21.84 -2.81 7.43
N THR A 30 20.91 -3.76 7.40
CA THR A 30 21.08 -5.05 6.70
C THR A 30 21.21 -4.85 5.20
N HIS A 31 20.34 -4.04 4.59
CA HIS A 31 20.31 -3.77 3.16
C HIS A 31 21.61 -3.12 2.64
N PHE A 32 22.15 -2.17 3.40
CA PHE A 32 23.39 -1.48 3.05
C PHE A 32 24.65 -2.12 3.68
N HIS A 33 24.53 -3.28 4.34
CA HIS A 33 25.71 -3.95 4.88
C HIS A 33 26.52 -4.56 3.73
N PRO A 34 27.85 -4.39 3.65
CA PRO A 34 28.65 -5.06 2.64
C PRO A 34 28.55 -6.57 2.87
N THR A 35 27.99 -7.31 1.92
CA THR A 35 28.30 -8.74 1.80
C THR A 35 29.79 -8.82 1.44
N ILE A 36 30.65 -8.96 2.45
CA ILE A 36 32.07 -9.25 2.24
C ILE A 36 32.10 -10.66 1.61
N PRO A 37 32.56 -10.83 0.36
CA PRO A 37 32.80 -12.16 -0.16
C PRO A 37 33.85 -12.83 0.75
N ALA A 38 33.60 -14.06 1.17
CA ALA A 38 34.46 -14.82 2.10
C ALA A 38 35.83 -15.23 1.50
N SER A 39 36.40 -14.45 0.59
CA SER A 39 37.72 -14.70 -0.01
C SER A 39 38.55 -13.44 -0.07
N ASP A 40 39.67 -13.45 0.66
CA ASP A 40 40.76 -12.45 0.70
C ASP A 40 41.51 -12.25 -0.63
N ALA A 41 40.84 -12.34 -1.78
CA ALA A 41 41.49 -12.33 -3.09
C ALA A 41 40.67 -11.58 -4.15
N ALA A 42 40.45 -10.28 -3.94
CA ALA A 42 40.41 -9.24 -4.99
C ALA A 42 40.06 -7.89 -4.35
N LEU A 43 41.08 -7.14 -3.94
CA LEU A 43 41.00 -5.69 -3.77
C LEU A 43 41.01 -5.05 -5.16
N GLU A 44 39.96 -5.31 -5.95
CA GLU A 44 39.62 -4.51 -7.12
C GLU A 44 38.18 -4.03 -6.98
N THR A 45 38.08 -2.71 -6.92
CA THR A 45 36.95 -1.82 -6.70
C THR A 45 35.79 -2.01 -7.69
N HIS A 46 35.09 -3.14 -7.61
CA HIS A 46 33.76 -3.28 -8.21
C HIS A 46 32.73 -3.49 -7.10
N THR A 47 32.53 -2.45 -6.29
CA THR A 47 31.31 -2.36 -5.48
C THR A 47 30.16 -2.15 -6.46
N THR A 48 29.48 -3.23 -6.83
CA THR A 48 28.16 -3.12 -7.48
C THR A 48 27.33 -2.16 -6.63
N PRO A 49 26.81 -1.07 -7.21
CA PRO A 49 26.00 -0.14 -6.46
C PRO A 49 24.82 -0.88 -5.82
N ILE A 50 24.54 -0.58 -4.54
CA ILE A 50 23.45 -1.20 -3.79
C ILE A 50 22.16 -0.49 -4.20
N PRO A 51 21.15 -1.17 -4.79
CA PRO A 51 19.89 -0.56 -5.20
C PRO A 51 19.18 0.11 -4.02
N PRO A 52 18.27 1.07 -4.25
CA PRO A 52 17.50 1.66 -3.17
C PRO A 52 16.71 0.61 -2.39
N LEU A 53 16.59 0.80 -1.08
CA LEU A 53 15.69 0.02 -0.26
C LEU A 53 14.24 0.39 -0.60
N VAL A 54 13.45 -0.57 -1.08
CA VAL A 54 12.03 -0.37 -1.40
C VAL A 54 11.16 -0.92 -0.27
N VAL A 55 10.51 -0.01 0.46
CA VAL A 55 9.64 -0.34 1.58
C VAL A 55 8.18 -0.10 1.21
N GLY A 56 7.38 -1.16 1.26
CA GLY A 56 5.93 -1.06 1.17
C GLY A 56 5.31 -0.60 2.48
N LEU A 57 4.20 0.13 2.40
CA LEU A 57 3.32 0.39 3.53
C LEU A 57 1.88 0.06 3.16
N SER A 58 1.34 -0.95 3.82
CA SER A 58 -0.05 -1.38 3.69
C SER A 58 -0.87 -0.94 4.87
N GLY A 59 -2.16 -0.73 4.68
CA GLY A 59 -3.06 -0.51 5.81
C GLY A 59 -4.45 -0.03 5.43
N ILE A 60 -5.38 -0.20 6.35
CA ILE A 60 -6.79 0.05 6.08
C ILE A 60 -7.12 1.54 5.90
N GLN A 61 -8.24 1.88 5.25
CA GLN A 61 -8.64 3.28 5.06
C GLN A 61 -8.82 3.98 6.42
N GLY A 62 -8.41 5.25 6.50
CA GLY A 62 -8.51 6.03 7.74
C GLY A 62 -7.51 5.67 8.85
N SER A 63 -6.60 4.71 8.65
CA SER A 63 -5.58 4.34 9.66
C SER A 63 -4.45 5.37 9.84
N GLY A 64 -4.38 6.38 8.97
CA GLY A 64 -3.35 7.44 9.01
C GLY A 64 -2.08 7.15 8.22
N LYS A 65 -2.12 6.22 7.24
CA LYS A 65 -0.98 5.83 6.39
C LYS A 65 -0.20 7.01 5.83
N THR A 66 -0.85 7.91 5.09
CA THR A 66 -0.18 9.05 4.45
C THR A 66 0.57 9.90 5.46
N THR A 67 -0.06 10.21 6.59
CA THR A 67 0.57 10.96 7.69
C THR A 67 1.77 10.21 8.28
N LEU A 68 1.68 8.89 8.44
CA LEU A 68 2.78 8.06 8.91
C LEU A 68 3.93 8.00 7.89
N VAL A 69 3.63 7.86 6.59
CA VAL A 69 4.63 7.85 5.52
C VAL A 69 5.40 9.16 5.47
N ASP A 70 4.72 10.31 5.58
CA ASP A 70 5.35 11.62 5.63
C ASP A 70 6.31 11.74 6.84
N ALA A 71 5.86 11.28 8.01
CA ALA A 71 6.65 11.31 9.24
C ALA A 71 7.88 10.39 9.15
N LEU A 72 7.71 9.16 8.64
CA LEU A 72 8.81 8.22 8.41
C LEU A 72 9.80 8.76 7.38
N ALA A 73 9.32 9.32 6.26
CA ALA A 73 10.18 9.91 5.23
C ALA A 73 11.02 11.06 5.80
N SER A 74 10.42 11.93 6.60
CA SER A 74 11.13 13.02 7.28
C SER A 74 12.23 12.50 8.23
N ALA A 75 11.90 11.48 9.04
CA ALA A 75 12.85 10.85 9.94
C ALA A 75 14.01 10.16 9.20
N LEU A 76 13.70 9.47 8.10
CA LEU A 76 14.69 8.81 7.25
C LEU A 76 15.60 9.80 6.53
N ARG A 77 15.07 10.90 5.98
CA ARG A 77 15.88 11.98 5.38
C ARG A 77 16.83 12.65 6.39
N SER A 78 16.53 12.53 7.69
CA SER A 78 17.38 13.01 8.78
C SER A 78 18.37 11.94 9.28
N THR A 79 18.37 10.74 8.69
CA THR A 79 19.26 9.63 9.05
C THR A 79 20.52 9.65 8.18
N PRO A 80 21.73 9.57 8.75
CA PRO A 80 22.98 9.47 7.99
C PRO A 80 23.00 8.24 7.09
N HIS A 81 23.60 8.36 5.91
CA HIS A 81 23.76 7.26 4.98
C HIS A 81 24.67 6.17 5.59
N PRO A 82 24.28 4.88 5.62
CA PRO A 82 25.05 3.83 6.30
C PRO A 82 26.47 3.64 5.77
N THR A 83 26.68 3.88 4.47
CA THR A 83 27.97 3.62 3.78
C THR A 83 28.65 4.85 3.19
N ILE A 84 28.01 6.03 3.20
CA ILE A 84 28.54 7.24 2.55
C ILE A 84 28.74 8.33 3.62
N PRO A 85 30.01 8.64 3.99
CA PRO A 85 30.28 9.61 5.04
C PRO A 85 29.73 11.01 4.71
N ASN A 86 29.22 11.69 5.73
CA ASN A 86 28.69 13.06 5.65
C ASN A 86 27.52 13.25 4.67
N GLN A 87 26.80 12.18 4.31
CA GLN A 87 25.56 12.26 3.53
C GLN A 87 24.37 11.73 4.35
N TYR A 88 23.18 12.23 4.02
CA TYR A 88 21.91 11.77 4.57
C TYR A 88 21.14 10.99 3.50
N LEU A 89 20.20 10.14 3.93
CA LEU A 89 19.39 9.35 2.99
C LEU A 89 18.51 10.23 2.10
N ARG A 90 18.52 9.96 0.80
CA ARG A 90 17.58 10.47 -0.19
C ARG A 90 16.38 9.54 -0.23
N VAL A 91 15.23 10.08 0.16
CA VAL A 91 13.99 9.31 0.32
C VAL A 91 12.92 9.87 -0.60
N THR A 92 12.36 9.02 -1.45
CA THR A 92 11.17 9.34 -2.24
C THR A 92 9.97 8.55 -1.75
N THR A 93 8.77 9.11 -1.93
CA THR A 93 7.52 8.50 -1.49
C THR A 93 6.46 8.63 -2.58
N PHE A 94 5.63 7.61 -2.76
CA PHE A 94 4.46 7.70 -3.64
C PHE A 94 3.35 6.73 -3.21
N SER A 95 2.13 7.02 -3.67
CA SER A 95 0.95 6.23 -3.34
C SER A 95 0.56 5.33 -4.50
N LEU A 96 -0.03 4.17 -4.21
CA LEU A 96 -0.72 3.34 -5.19
C LEU A 96 -1.84 4.14 -5.89
N ASP A 97 -2.50 5.05 -5.17
CA ASP A 97 -3.57 5.86 -5.73
C ASP A 97 -3.08 6.83 -6.83
N ASP A 98 -1.79 7.16 -6.88
CA ASP A 98 -1.21 7.97 -7.98
C ASP A 98 -1.22 7.21 -9.31
N PHE A 99 -1.32 5.88 -9.25
CA PHE A 99 -1.30 4.96 -10.37
C PHE A 99 -2.69 4.44 -10.73
N TYR A 100 -3.78 5.09 -10.31
CA TYR A 100 -5.09 4.76 -10.90
C TYR A 100 -5.03 4.87 -12.44
N LEU A 101 -5.86 4.06 -13.10
CA LEU A 101 -6.07 4.17 -14.54
C LEU A 101 -6.53 5.60 -14.89
N PRO A 102 -6.10 6.18 -16.03
CA PRO A 102 -6.72 7.40 -16.54
C PRO A 102 -8.23 7.22 -16.67
N HIS A 103 -8.99 8.32 -16.53
CA HIS A 103 -10.44 8.31 -16.53
C HIS A 103 -11.02 7.57 -17.74
N ALA A 104 -10.46 7.80 -18.92
CA ALA A 104 -10.88 7.11 -20.15
C ALA A 104 -10.74 5.58 -20.06
N ASP A 105 -9.66 5.09 -19.47
CA ASP A 105 -9.42 3.65 -19.30
C ASP A 105 -10.28 3.05 -18.19
N GLN A 106 -10.53 3.79 -17.10
CA GLN A 106 -11.49 3.39 -16.08
C GLN A 106 -12.91 3.28 -16.65
N VAL A 107 -13.34 4.22 -17.49
CA VAL A 107 -14.64 4.15 -18.18
C VAL A 107 -14.71 2.93 -19.10
N LYS A 108 -13.64 2.67 -19.87
CA LYS A 108 -13.56 1.49 -20.74
C LYS A 108 -13.60 0.18 -19.94
N LEU A 109 -12.94 0.14 -18.79
CA LEU A 109 -12.97 -1.01 -17.88
C LEU A 109 -14.39 -1.27 -17.37
N ALA A 110 -15.09 -0.24 -16.91
CA ALA A 110 -16.47 -0.34 -16.45
C ALA A 110 -17.42 -0.81 -17.57
N GLN A 111 -17.32 -0.21 -18.77
CA GLN A 111 -18.16 -0.54 -19.93
C GLN A 111 -17.95 -1.97 -20.44
N SER A 112 -16.73 -2.50 -20.34
CA SER A 112 -16.43 -3.88 -20.72
C SER A 112 -16.84 -4.91 -19.67
N ASN A 113 -17.20 -4.47 -18.45
CA ASN A 113 -17.62 -5.32 -17.34
C ASN A 113 -18.87 -4.75 -16.65
N PRO A 114 -19.99 -4.53 -17.37
CA PRO A 114 -21.15 -3.80 -16.83
C PRO A 114 -21.83 -4.51 -15.65
N GLU A 115 -21.64 -5.82 -15.55
CA GLU A 115 -22.26 -6.68 -14.52
C GLU A 115 -21.41 -6.84 -13.25
N ASN A 116 -20.17 -6.31 -13.24
CA ASN A 116 -19.25 -6.40 -12.11
C ASN A 116 -19.27 -5.09 -11.30
N PRO A 117 -19.99 -5.03 -10.16
CA PRO A 117 -20.13 -3.79 -9.39
C PRO A 117 -18.81 -3.33 -8.73
N LEU A 118 -17.82 -4.20 -8.57
CA LEU A 118 -16.58 -3.92 -7.84
C LEU A 118 -15.63 -2.99 -8.60
N ILE A 119 -15.81 -2.83 -9.91
CA ILE A 119 -14.85 -2.14 -10.80
C ILE A 119 -15.49 -1.03 -11.63
N GLN A 120 -16.70 -0.61 -11.26
CA GLN A 120 -17.39 0.50 -11.93
C GLN A 120 -16.71 1.85 -11.68
N VAL A 121 -15.98 1.96 -10.57
CA VAL A 121 -15.20 3.14 -10.18
C VAL A 121 -13.81 2.72 -9.74
N ARG A 122 -12.88 3.69 -9.68
CA ARG A 122 -11.52 3.46 -9.17
C ARG A 122 -11.56 2.94 -7.72
N GLY A 123 -10.61 2.08 -7.36
CA GLY A 123 -10.36 1.67 -5.98
C GLY A 123 -9.83 0.25 -5.86
N GLN A 124 -10.55 -0.70 -6.45
CA GLN A 124 -10.24 -2.14 -6.34
C GLN A 124 -8.99 -2.54 -7.14
N PRO A 125 -8.29 -3.65 -6.78
CA PRO A 125 -7.23 -4.21 -7.62
C PRO A 125 -7.74 -4.43 -9.05
N GLY A 126 -6.96 -4.01 -10.04
CA GLY A 126 -7.37 -3.96 -11.45
C GLY A 126 -7.82 -2.59 -11.95
N THR A 127 -8.03 -1.61 -11.06
CA THR A 127 -8.31 -0.21 -11.41
C THR A 127 -7.06 0.68 -11.43
N HIS A 128 -5.87 0.08 -11.34
CA HIS A 128 -4.59 0.77 -11.37
C HIS A 128 -3.77 0.34 -12.59
N ASP A 129 -2.92 1.24 -13.08
CA ASP A 129 -1.94 1.02 -14.13
C ASP A 129 -0.69 0.36 -13.54
N VAL A 130 -0.82 -0.93 -13.25
CA VAL A 130 0.26 -1.77 -12.68
C VAL A 130 1.51 -1.78 -13.58
N PRO A 131 1.42 -1.84 -14.93
CA PRO A 131 2.60 -1.73 -15.79
C PRO A 131 3.37 -0.42 -15.59
N LEU A 132 2.69 0.73 -15.48
CA LEU A 132 3.35 2.00 -15.18
C LEU A 132 4.01 1.97 -13.79
N LEU A 133 3.35 1.41 -12.78
CA LEU A 133 3.91 1.26 -11.44
C LEU A 133 5.21 0.44 -11.43
N LEU A 134 5.23 -0.70 -12.11
CA LEU A 134 6.43 -1.53 -12.25
C LEU A 134 7.55 -0.80 -13.01
N GLN A 135 7.21 -0.06 -14.06
CA GLN A 135 8.18 0.78 -14.79
C GLN A 135 8.78 1.87 -13.89
N THR A 136 7.95 2.56 -13.10
CA THR A 136 8.44 3.58 -12.14
C THR A 136 9.34 2.96 -11.08
N LEU A 137 8.97 1.82 -10.50
CA LEU A 137 9.82 1.11 -9.54
C LEU A 137 11.16 0.69 -10.17
N SER A 138 11.14 0.16 -11.39
CA SER A 138 12.35 -0.20 -12.13
C SER A 138 13.23 1.01 -12.41
N ALA A 139 12.63 2.15 -12.77
CA ALA A 139 13.36 3.39 -13.04
C ALA A 139 14.00 3.96 -11.77
N LEU A 140 13.29 3.91 -10.63
CA LEU A 140 13.83 4.36 -9.34
C LEU A 140 14.99 3.51 -8.84
N LYS A 141 15.06 2.23 -9.25
CA LYS A 141 16.16 1.32 -8.91
C LYS A 141 17.46 1.60 -9.68
N THR A 142 17.51 2.62 -10.53
CA THR A 142 18.73 3.03 -11.24
C THR A 142 19.74 3.72 -10.32
N HIS A 143 21.02 3.58 -10.67
CA HIS A 143 22.13 4.28 -10.02
C HIS A 143 22.58 5.53 -10.77
N ASP A 144 22.12 5.69 -12.01
CA ASP A 144 22.49 6.82 -12.84
C ASP A 144 21.79 8.09 -12.35
N ALA A 145 22.52 9.21 -12.44
CA ALA A 145 21.93 10.52 -12.19
C ALA A 145 20.92 10.85 -13.30
N GLY A 146 19.72 11.26 -12.92
CA GLY A 146 18.65 11.56 -13.84
C GLY A 146 17.34 11.87 -13.13
N GLU A 147 16.28 11.93 -13.92
CA GLU A 147 14.93 12.25 -13.43
C GLU A 147 14.00 11.07 -13.68
N VAL A 148 13.27 10.67 -12.65
CA VAL A 148 12.15 9.72 -12.75
C VAL A 148 10.86 10.46 -12.43
N LYS A 149 9.89 10.37 -13.33
CA LYS A 149 8.57 10.95 -13.12
C LYS A 149 7.62 9.95 -12.47
N ILE A 150 6.90 10.41 -11.46
CA ILE A 150 5.86 9.66 -10.76
C ILE A 150 4.52 10.32 -11.08
N PRO A 151 3.51 9.57 -11.54
CA PRO A 151 2.21 10.12 -11.87
C PRO A 151 1.58 10.84 -10.68
N LYS A 152 0.65 11.73 -10.98
CA LYS A 152 -0.26 12.31 -9.99
C LYS A 152 -1.68 12.07 -10.44
N TYR A 153 -2.54 11.72 -9.49
CA TYR A 153 -3.95 11.50 -9.74
C TYR A 153 -4.79 12.54 -9.01
N ASP A 154 -5.61 13.28 -9.73
CA ASP A 154 -6.56 14.22 -9.15
C ASP A 154 -7.94 13.56 -9.04
N LYS A 155 -8.29 13.20 -7.80
CA LYS A 155 -9.57 12.56 -7.45
C LYS A 155 -10.79 13.48 -7.63
N SER A 156 -10.59 14.79 -7.82
CA SER A 156 -11.67 15.79 -7.94
C SER A 156 -12.16 16.00 -9.38
N LEU A 157 -11.35 15.66 -10.38
CA LEU A 157 -11.73 15.76 -11.79
C LEU A 157 -12.94 14.86 -12.12
N PHE A 158 -13.64 15.18 -13.20
CA PHE A 158 -14.82 14.42 -13.67
C PHE A 158 -15.85 14.19 -12.56
N ASP A 159 -16.26 15.26 -11.86
CA ASP A 159 -17.23 15.23 -10.77
C ASP A 159 -16.88 14.23 -9.66
N GLY A 160 -15.58 14.09 -9.36
CA GLY A 160 -15.08 13.18 -8.33
C GLY A 160 -14.78 11.76 -8.82
N ALA A 161 -14.99 11.44 -10.10
CA ALA A 161 -14.54 10.18 -10.71
C ALA A 161 -13.00 10.14 -10.86
N GLY A 162 -12.37 11.31 -10.94
CA GLY A 162 -10.93 11.55 -10.95
C GLY A 162 -10.26 11.22 -12.28
N ASP A 163 -9.05 11.75 -12.48
CA ASP A 163 -8.20 11.43 -13.62
C ASP A 163 -6.71 11.60 -13.30
N ARG A 164 -5.86 10.97 -14.10
CA ARG A 164 -4.42 11.16 -14.06
C ARG A 164 -4.10 12.54 -14.66
N LEU A 165 -3.30 13.32 -13.94
CA LEU A 165 -2.79 14.60 -14.44
C LEU A 165 -1.84 14.37 -15.64
N PRO A 166 -1.70 15.36 -16.54
CA PRO A 166 -0.73 15.26 -17.64
C PRO A 166 0.70 15.13 -17.11
N GLU A 167 1.57 14.48 -17.90
CA GLU A 167 2.96 14.17 -17.50
C GLU A 167 3.79 15.40 -17.10
N SER A 168 3.44 16.59 -17.60
CA SER A 168 4.05 17.86 -17.20
C SER A 168 3.80 18.25 -15.73
N GLU A 169 2.80 17.66 -15.08
CA GLU A 169 2.42 17.93 -13.69
C GLU A 169 2.81 16.81 -12.72
N TRP A 170 3.37 15.73 -13.25
CA TRP A 170 3.88 14.59 -12.49
C TRP A 170 4.99 15.03 -11.53
N SER A 171 5.15 14.30 -10.43
CA SER A 171 6.25 14.55 -9.50
C SER A 171 7.57 14.13 -10.15
N VAL A 172 8.58 14.98 -10.08
CA VAL A 172 9.94 14.65 -10.55
C VAL A 172 10.79 14.22 -9.35
N VAL A 173 11.46 13.07 -9.48
CA VAL A 173 12.37 12.51 -8.49
C VAL A 173 13.76 12.43 -9.11
N GLU A 174 14.72 13.10 -8.48
CA GLU A 174 16.13 13.01 -8.85
C GLU A 174 16.72 11.68 -8.39
N THR A 175 17.40 10.97 -9.28
CA THR A 175 18.12 9.73 -9.00
C THR A 175 19.63 9.98 -8.82
N PRO A 176 20.36 9.09 -8.12
CA PRO A 176 19.84 7.94 -7.38
C PRO A 176 18.99 8.33 -6.16
N VAL A 177 18.18 7.40 -5.66
CA VAL A 177 17.55 7.49 -4.33
C VAL A 177 18.10 6.37 -3.46
N ASP A 178 18.02 6.51 -2.15
CA ASP A 178 18.52 5.50 -1.21
C ASP A 178 17.35 4.69 -0.62
N VAL A 179 16.18 5.32 -0.49
CA VAL A 179 14.95 4.67 0.01
C VAL A 179 13.74 5.09 -0.81
N VAL A 180 12.90 4.13 -1.15
CA VAL A 180 11.58 4.32 -1.75
C VAL A 180 10.51 3.87 -0.74
N LEU A 181 9.62 4.77 -0.32
CA LEU A 181 8.43 4.40 0.45
C LEU A 181 7.21 4.36 -0.48
N PHE A 182 6.65 3.18 -0.68
CA PHE A 182 5.47 2.96 -1.51
C PHE A 182 4.28 2.56 -0.64
N GLU A 183 3.21 3.35 -0.64
CA GLU A 183 2.05 3.08 0.23
C GLU A 183 0.77 2.78 -0.55
N GLY A 184 -0.10 1.96 0.03
CA GLY A 184 -1.44 1.75 -0.51
C GLY A 184 -2.26 0.76 0.32
N TRP A 185 -3.57 0.81 0.18
CA TRP A 185 -4.47 0.04 1.07
C TRP A 185 -4.44 -1.47 0.84
N CYS A 186 -4.04 -1.93 -0.35
CA CYS A 186 -3.91 -3.33 -0.73
C CYS A 186 -2.46 -3.71 -1.11
N VAL A 187 -1.47 -2.89 -0.75
CA VAL A 187 -0.05 -3.25 -0.96
C VAL A 187 0.26 -4.51 -0.15
N GLY A 188 0.94 -5.48 -0.77
CA GLY A 188 1.22 -6.79 -0.16
C GLY A 188 0.07 -7.79 -0.21
N PHE A 189 -1.12 -7.42 -0.71
CA PHE A 189 -2.17 -8.41 -0.98
C PHE A 189 -1.74 -9.29 -2.15
N ARG A 190 -1.96 -10.60 -2.02
CA ARG A 190 -1.59 -11.58 -3.03
C ARG A 190 -2.82 -12.35 -3.51
N ALA A 191 -2.79 -12.69 -4.78
CA ALA A 191 -3.75 -13.61 -5.35
C ALA A 191 -3.56 -15.00 -4.70
N PHE A 192 -4.67 -15.73 -4.58
CA PHE A 192 -4.59 -17.17 -4.35
C PHE A 192 -4.25 -17.86 -5.67
N GLU A 193 -3.32 -18.81 -5.61
CA GLU A 193 -2.93 -19.65 -6.74
C GLU A 193 -4.03 -20.69 -7.06
N GLU A 194 -4.59 -21.31 -6.03
CA GLU A 194 -5.68 -22.26 -6.17
C GLU A 194 -7.03 -21.55 -6.15
N ASP A 195 -7.85 -21.79 -7.17
CA ASP A 195 -9.19 -21.24 -7.26
C ASP A 195 -10.09 -21.69 -6.08
N SER A 196 -9.85 -22.88 -5.53
CA SER A 196 -10.53 -23.39 -4.34
C SER A 196 -10.42 -22.48 -3.14
N ASP A 197 -9.29 -21.80 -2.95
CA ASP A 197 -9.10 -20.88 -1.82
C ASP A 197 -10.00 -19.65 -1.95
N VAL A 198 -10.08 -19.06 -3.16
CA VAL A 198 -10.97 -17.93 -3.46
C VAL A 198 -12.43 -18.34 -3.25
N VAL A 199 -12.81 -19.52 -3.73
CA VAL A 199 -14.16 -20.07 -3.60
C VAL A 199 -14.54 -20.27 -2.13
N MET A 200 -13.61 -20.81 -1.33
CA MET A 200 -13.83 -21.04 0.10
C MET A 200 -14.04 -19.71 0.84
N ARG A 201 -13.16 -18.72 0.63
CA ARG A 201 -13.28 -17.39 1.27
C ARG A 201 -14.57 -16.67 0.87
N TRP A 202 -14.96 -16.76 -0.41
CA TRP A 202 -16.22 -16.20 -0.88
C TRP A 202 -17.43 -16.91 -0.26
N ALA A 203 -17.42 -18.24 -0.17
CA ALA A 203 -18.50 -19.03 0.41
C ALA A 203 -18.66 -18.75 1.91
N ASP A 204 -17.56 -18.66 2.66
CA ASP A 204 -17.56 -18.30 4.08
C ASP A 204 -18.15 -16.89 4.28
N SER A 205 -17.74 -15.92 3.46
CA SER A 205 -18.33 -14.58 3.48
C SER A 205 -19.84 -14.62 3.15
N GLN A 206 -20.28 -15.46 2.21
CA GLN A 206 -21.71 -15.64 1.93
C GLN A 206 -22.49 -16.16 3.13
N MET A 207 -21.99 -17.21 3.79
CA MET A 207 -22.63 -17.79 4.96
C MET A 207 -22.74 -16.80 6.12
N MET A 208 -21.72 -15.94 6.29
CA MET A 208 -21.67 -14.92 7.33
C MET A 208 -22.39 -13.61 6.95
N GLY A 209 -22.94 -13.49 5.75
CA GLY A 209 -23.57 -12.26 5.26
C GLY A 209 -22.59 -11.10 5.02
N GLY A 210 -21.32 -11.43 4.79
CA GLY A 210 -20.22 -10.50 4.48
C GLY A 210 -20.36 -9.81 3.11
N HIS A 211 -19.43 -8.91 2.82
CA HIS A 211 -19.43 -8.12 1.60
C HIS A 211 -18.96 -8.90 0.38
N ALA A 212 -17.97 -9.79 0.50
CA ALA A 212 -17.54 -10.62 -0.63
C ALA A 212 -18.68 -11.55 -1.10
N GLY A 213 -19.40 -12.17 -0.18
CA GLY A 213 -20.53 -13.05 -0.49
C GLY A 213 -21.74 -12.35 -1.13
N LYS A 214 -21.89 -11.04 -0.95
CA LYS A 214 -22.93 -10.23 -1.63
C LYS A 214 -22.63 -9.99 -3.11
N ASN A 215 -21.40 -10.24 -3.56
CA ASN A 215 -20.98 -10.11 -4.95
C ASN A 215 -20.97 -11.49 -5.63
N LYS A 216 -21.04 -11.52 -6.97
CA LYS A 216 -20.95 -12.78 -7.70
C LYS A 216 -19.53 -13.34 -7.55
N LEU A 217 -19.38 -14.65 -7.41
CA LEU A 217 -18.07 -15.30 -7.31
C LEU A 217 -17.15 -14.93 -8.50
N VAL A 218 -17.71 -14.76 -9.70
CA VAL A 218 -16.94 -14.33 -10.88
C VAL A 218 -16.31 -12.94 -10.70
N ASP A 219 -16.96 -12.04 -9.96
CA ASP A 219 -16.44 -10.69 -9.70
C ASP A 219 -15.28 -10.74 -8.69
N VAL A 220 -15.38 -11.60 -7.67
CA VAL A 220 -14.28 -11.82 -6.70
C VAL A 220 -13.10 -12.54 -7.36
N ARG A 221 -13.35 -13.54 -8.21
CA ARG A 221 -12.30 -14.18 -9.04
C ARG A 221 -11.63 -13.18 -9.97
N TRP A 222 -12.37 -12.22 -10.51
CA TRP A 222 -11.79 -11.16 -11.33
C TRP A 222 -10.77 -10.35 -10.53
N ILE A 223 -11.08 -9.99 -9.28
CA ILE A 223 -10.12 -9.31 -8.38
C ILE A 223 -8.89 -10.19 -8.12
N ASN A 224 -9.10 -11.48 -7.84
CA ASN A 224 -7.99 -12.43 -7.64
C ASN A 224 -7.04 -12.46 -8.84
N GLU A 225 -7.59 -12.53 -10.05
CA GLU A 225 -6.79 -12.55 -11.27
C GLU A 225 -5.97 -11.27 -11.44
N ARG A 226 -6.55 -10.10 -11.13
CA ARG A 226 -5.81 -8.83 -11.19
C ARG A 226 -4.73 -8.73 -10.14
N LEU A 227 -4.93 -9.28 -8.94
CA LEU A 227 -3.95 -9.27 -7.86
C LEU A 227 -2.64 -9.96 -8.22
N LYS A 228 -2.60 -10.83 -9.24
CA LYS A 228 -1.33 -11.43 -9.73
C LYS A 228 -0.30 -10.36 -10.13
N GLY A 229 -0.72 -9.32 -10.85
CA GLY A 229 0.17 -8.20 -11.20
C GLY A 229 0.60 -7.35 -9.99
N TYR A 230 -0.22 -7.30 -8.92
CA TYR A 230 0.16 -6.66 -7.66
C TYR A 230 1.14 -7.52 -6.85
N GLY A 231 1.11 -8.84 -7.06
CA GLY A 231 2.13 -9.77 -6.60
C GLY A 231 3.50 -9.41 -7.13
N GLU A 232 3.61 -9.14 -8.45
CA GLU A 232 4.86 -8.69 -9.08
C GLU A 232 5.38 -7.38 -8.46
N VAL A 233 4.49 -6.44 -8.12
CA VAL A 233 4.85 -5.20 -7.40
C VAL A 233 5.35 -5.52 -5.99
N THR A 234 4.67 -6.42 -5.29
CA THR A 234 5.07 -6.87 -3.94
C THR A 234 6.45 -7.54 -3.97
N ASP A 235 6.78 -8.25 -5.04
CA ASP A 235 8.08 -8.89 -5.22
C ASP A 235 9.21 -7.87 -5.43
N GLN A 236 8.90 -6.63 -5.81
CA GLN A 236 9.88 -5.54 -5.88
C GLN A 236 10.22 -4.94 -4.52
N LEU A 237 9.47 -5.25 -3.46
CA LEU A 237 9.68 -4.73 -2.11
C LEU A 237 10.72 -5.55 -1.35
N ASP A 238 11.52 -4.86 -0.55
CA ASP A 238 12.52 -5.44 0.35
C ASP A 238 11.97 -5.58 1.78
N ALA A 239 11.06 -4.67 2.17
CA ALA A 239 10.35 -4.74 3.44
C ALA A 239 8.91 -4.24 3.32
N LEU A 240 8.07 -4.63 4.27
CA LEU A 240 6.67 -4.20 4.34
C LEU A 240 6.26 -3.79 5.75
N ILE A 241 5.65 -2.62 5.90
CA ILE A 241 4.95 -2.21 7.12
C ILE A 241 3.45 -2.41 6.89
N HIS A 242 2.81 -3.27 7.68
CA HIS A 242 1.38 -3.50 7.62
C HIS A 242 0.67 -2.85 8.82
N ILE A 243 -0.03 -1.76 8.59
CA ILE A 243 -0.88 -1.07 9.58
C ILE A 243 -2.27 -1.75 9.60
N ASP A 244 -2.41 -2.71 10.49
CA ASP A 244 -3.62 -3.52 10.67
C ASP A 244 -4.50 -2.97 11.80
N ALA A 245 -5.76 -3.39 11.86
CA ALA A 245 -6.64 -3.13 12.98
C ALA A 245 -6.94 -4.42 13.74
N GLU A 246 -7.10 -4.29 15.06
CA GLU A 246 -7.58 -5.37 15.93
C GLU A 246 -8.95 -5.90 15.45
N GLN A 247 -9.80 -5.01 14.93
CA GLN A 247 -11.07 -5.34 14.29
C GLN A 247 -11.18 -4.56 12.99
N LEU A 248 -11.55 -5.24 11.89
CA LEU A 248 -11.61 -4.63 10.56
C LEU A 248 -12.67 -3.53 10.50
N GLU A 249 -13.75 -3.67 11.26
CA GLU A 249 -14.90 -2.78 11.33
C GLU A 249 -14.52 -1.35 11.75
N TYR A 250 -13.38 -1.15 12.43
CA TYR A 250 -12.87 0.17 12.78
C TYR A 250 -12.64 1.06 11.55
N VAL A 251 -12.45 0.47 10.35
CA VAL A 251 -12.31 1.22 9.09
C VAL A 251 -13.50 2.13 8.80
N TYR A 252 -14.73 1.75 9.18
CA TYR A 252 -15.92 2.58 8.98
C TYR A 252 -15.86 3.84 9.84
N GLU A 253 -15.59 3.69 11.14
CA GLU A 253 -15.45 4.80 12.07
C GLU A 253 -14.29 5.70 11.67
N TRP A 254 -13.14 5.11 11.34
CA TRP A 254 -11.96 5.89 10.99
C TRP A 254 -12.13 6.66 9.69
N ARG A 255 -12.79 6.08 8.69
CA ARG A 255 -13.08 6.79 7.44
C ARG A 255 -14.11 7.89 7.66
N LEU A 256 -15.10 7.65 8.51
CA LEU A 256 -16.12 8.64 8.84
C LEU A 256 -15.52 9.85 9.55
N GLU A 257 -14.67 9.63 10.55
CA GLU A 257 -13.92 10.69 11.23
C GLU A 257 -13.06 11.51 10.25
N GLN A 258 -12.39 10.84 9.32
CA GLN A 258 -11.61 11.50 8.27
C GLN A 258 -12.50 12.38 7.39
N GLU A 259 -13.69 11.89 7.01
CA GLU A 259 -14.62 12.65 6.18
C GLU A 259 -15.21 13.85 6.93
N HIS A 260 -15.62 13.69 8.19
CA HIS A 260 -16.12 14.79 9.01
C HIS A 260 -15.06 15.88 9.20
N LYS A 261 -13.78 15.50 9.37
CA LYS A 261 -12.68 16.46 9.40
C LYS A 261 -12.53 17.18 8.05
N LEU A 262 -12.60 16.46 6.93
CA LEU A 262 -12.52 17.05 5.59
C LEU A 262 -13.67 18.05 5.35
N VAL A 263 -14.90 17.70 5.71
CA VAL A 263 -16.08 18.58 5.61
C VAL A 263 -15.90 19.82 6.48
N LYS A 264 -15.38 19.65 7.70
CA LYS A 264 -15.10 20.79 8.60
C LYS A 264 -14.05 21.74 8.02
N ASP A 265 -13.01 21.19 7.40
CA ASP A 265 -11.86 21.97 6.91
C ASP A 265 -12.13 22.59 5.52
N LYS A 266 -12.88 21.92 4.64
CA LYS A 266 -13.11 22.31 3.24
C LYS A 266 -14.55 22.67 2.88
N GLY A 267 -15.51 22.41 3.77
CA GLY A 267 -16.94 22.69 3.57
C GLY A 267 -17.67 21.69 2.66
N THR A 268 -16.98 20.68 2.12
CA THR A 268 -17.53 19.70 1.18
C THR A 268 -17.02 18.29 1.49
N GLY A 269 -17.86 17.28 1.31
CA GLY A 269 -17.51 15.87 1.48
C GLY A 269 -18.73 14.96 1.33
N MET A 270 -18.53 13.67 1.56
CA MET A 270 -19.57 12.62 1.53
C MET A 270 -20.46 12.66 2.77
N SER A 271 -21.72 12.24 2.63
CA SER A 271 -22.57 11.93 3.78
C SER A 271 -22.10 10.65 4.47
N ASP A 272 -22.52 10.43 5.71
CA ASP A 272 -22.21 9.23 6.50
C ASP A 272 -22.60 7.94 5.75
N GLU A 273 -23.76 7.92 5.09
CA GLU A 273 -24.22 6.79 4.27
C GLU A 273 -23.36 6.59 3.03
N ALA A 274 -22.90 7.68 2.41
CA ALA A 274 -22.00 7.62 1.26
C ALA A 274 -20.61 7.13 1.67
N VAL A 275 -20.10 7.52 2.85
CA VAL A 275 -18.88 6.97 3.44
C VAL A 275 -19.02 5.47 3.68
N LYS A 276 -20.13 5.03 4.26
CA LYS A 276 -20.39 3.61 4.48
C LYS A 276 -20.37 2.85 3.16
N LYS A 277 -21.12 3.31 2.15
CA LYS A 277 -21.13 2.69 0.82
C LYS A 277 -19.75 2.66 0.16
N PHE A 278 -18.98 3.73 0.32
CA PHE A 278 -17.61 3.81 -0.16
C PHE A 278 -16.76 2.71 0.46
N ILE A 279 -16.80 2.53 1.79
CA ILE A 279 -16.06 1.45 2.47
C ILE A 279 -16.61 0.06 2.12
N ASP A 280 -17.93 -0.09 2.00
CA ASP A 280 -18.57 -1.35 1.59
C ASP A 280 -17.99 -1.87 0.25
N CYS A 281 -17.52 -0.97 -0.64
CA CYS A 281 -16.86 -1.34 -1.89
C CYS A 281 -15.48 -1.99 -1.70
N TYR A 282 -14.74 -1.71 -0.62
CA TYR A 282 -13.41 -2.27 -0.35
C TYR A 282 -13.46 -3.54 0.49
N MET A 283 -14.52 -3.71 1.29
CA MET A 283 -14.67 -4.86 2.19
C MET A 283 -14.55 -6.24 1.54
N PRO A 284 -15.07 -6.49 0.31
CA PRO A 284 -14.89 -7.79 -0.35
C PRO A 284 -13.41 -8.22 -0.42
N THR A 285 -12.52 -7.27 -0.68
CA THR A 285 -11.08 -7.54 -0.81
C THR A 285 -10.42 -7.70 0.55
N TYR A 286 -10.85 -6.96 1.57
CA TYR A 286 -10.37 -7.21 2.93
C TYR A 286 -10.76 -8.60 3.43
N GLU A 287 -12.03 -8.98 3.28
CA GLU A 287 -12.55 -10.28 3.73
C GLU A 287 -11.83 -11.46 3.08
N VAL A 288 -11.42 -11.32 1.81
CA VAL A 288 -10.81 -12.42 1.06
C VAL A 288 -9.29 -12.47 1.24
N TYR A 289 -8.58 -11.33 1.26
CA TYR A 289 -7.11 -11.30 1.11
C TYR A 289 -6.35 -10.80 2.35
N LEU A 290 -6.99 -10.12 3.29
CA LEU A 290 -6.30 -9.49 4.42
C LEU A 290 -5.59 -10.53 5.31
N ASP A 291 -6.20 -11.71 5.50
CA ASP A 291 -5.59 -12.77 6.30
C ASP A 291 -4.29 -13.28 5.67
N GLY A 292 -4.21 -13.36 4.35
CA GLY A 292 -2.96 -13.69 3.66
C GLY A 292 -1.85 -12.67 3.94
N LEU A 293 -2.20 -11.38 4.00
CA LEU A 293 -1.25 -10.34 4.39
C LEU A 293 -0.85 -10.43 5.88
N ARG A 294 -1.80 -10.73 6.77
CA ARG A 294 -1.54 -10.93 8.22
C ARG A 294 -0.60 -12.09 8.47
N GLU A 295 -0.72 -13.11 7.64
CA GLU A 295 0.12 -14.29 7.65
C GLU A 295 1.55 -13.98 7.15
N GLY A 296 1.70 -13.06 6.21
CA GLY A 296 2.99 -12.59 5.71
C GLY A 296 2.99 -12.45 4.18
N ALA A 297 3.20 -11.23 3.70
CA ALA A 297 3.25 -10.90 2.27
C ALA A 297 4.39 -11.60 1.54
N PHE A 298 5.42 -12.09 2.22
CA PHE A 298 6.61 -12.67 1.58
C PHE A 298 6.72 -14.19 1.71
N LYS A 299 5.71 -14.89 2.25
CA LYS A 299 5.75 -16.35 2.49
C LYS A 299 6.22 -17.19 1.30
N ASN A 300 5.85 -16.78 0.08
CA ASN A 300 6.20 -17.45 -1.17
C ASN A 300 7.07 -16.57 -2.09
N ALA A 301 7.66 -15.49 -1.57
CA ALA A 301 8.46 -14.57 -2.39
C ALA A 301 9.79 -15.23 -2.79
N THR A 302 10.28 -14.94 -3.99
CA THR A 302 11.66 -15.25 -4.35
C THR A 302 12.61 -14.19 -3.78
N GLY A 303 13.69 -14.61 -3.14
CA GLY A 303 14.69 -13.73 -2.51
C GLY A 303 14.87 -14.04 -1.02
N ASN A 304 15.99 -13.61 -0.45
CA ASN A 304 16.33 -13.86 0.95
C ASN A 304 16.23 -12.55 1.75
N GLY A 305 15.87 -12.64 3.03
CA GLY A 305 15.96 -11.53 3.98
C GLY A 305 14.86 -10.48 3.90
N LYS A 306 13.74 -10.74 3.20
CA LYS A 306 12.58 -9.82 3.22
C LYS A 306 11.88 -9.85 4.57
N GLN A 307 11.53 -8.67 5.09
CA GLN A 307 10.94 -8.53 6.42
C GLN A 307 9.61 -7.79 6.37
N GLN A 308 8.63 -8.26 7.14
CA GLN A 308 7.34 -7.59 7.32
C GLN A 308 7.11 -7.27 8.80
N LEU A 309 6.80 -6.01 9.10
CA LEU A 309 6.34 -5.57 10.42
C LEU A 309 4.83 -5.30 10.38
N ARG A 310 4.05 -6.12 11.08
CA ARG A 310 2.62 -5.89 11.30
C ARG A 310 2.42 -5.09 12.59
N VAL A 311 1.73 -3.96 12.49
CA VAL A 311 1.39 -3.05 13.58
C VAL A 311 -0.12 -3.07 13.77
N ILE A 312 -0.59 -3.70 14.85
CA ILE A 312 -2.01 -3.88 15.13
C ILE A 312 -2.51 -2.72 15.97
N LEU A 313 -3.48 -2.00 15.44
CA LEU A 313 -4.08 -0.82 16.07
C LEU A 313 -5.37 -1.17 16.81
N GLY A 314 -5.56 -0.55 17.97
CA GLY A 314 -6.83 -0.53 18.68
C GLY A 314 -7.78 0.50 18.07
N ARG A 315 -9.02 0.54 18.55
CA ARG A 315 -10.07 1.46 18.07
C ARG A 315 -9.63 2.93 18.07
N ASP A 316 -8.80 3.33 19.02
CA ASP A 316 -8.22 4.67 19.18
C ASP A 316 -7.03 4.98 18.25
N ARG A 317 -6.72 4.07 17.30
CA ARG A 317 -5.51 4.08 16.46
C ARG A 317 -4.19 4.00 17.23
N GLY A 318 -4.24 3.65 18.52
CA GLY A 318 -3.07 3.34 19.34
C GLY A 318 -2.51 1.95 19.02
N ILE A 319 -1.19 1.78 19.13
CA ILE A 319 -0.56 0.47 18.90
C ILE A 319 -0.91 -0.47 20.05
N LYS A 320 -1.52 -1.61 19.72
CA LYS A 320 -1.84 -2.68 20.67
C LYS A 320 -0.79 -3.78 20.67
N LYS A 321 -0.27 -4.11 19.50
CA LYS A 321 0.71 -5.17 19.30
C LYS A 321 1.53 -4.91 18.03
N MET A 322 2.77 -5.38 18.02
CA MET A 322 3.61 -5.43 16.84
C MET A 322 4.13 -6.85 16.65
N GLU A 323 4.13 -7.34 15.42
CA GLU A 323 4.55 -8.68 15.04
C GLU A 323 5.55 -8.56 13.87
N LEU A 324 6.72 -9.18 14.03
CA LEU A 324 7.74 -9.23 12.99
C LEU A 324 7.69 -10.58 12.30
N TYR A 325 7.64 -10.56 10.98
CA TYR A 325 7.72 -11.71 10.10
C TYR A 325 9.00 -11.58 9.29
N GLU A 326 9.84 -12.61 9.35
CA GLU A 326 11.07 -12.70 8.57
C GLU A 326 10.91 -13.89 7.64
N GLN A 327 11.26 -13.70 6.37
CA GLN A 327 11.34 -14.80 5.43
C GLN A 327 12.53 -15.69 5.85
N GLU A 328 12.26 -16.94 6.23
CA GLU A 328 13.31 -17.93 6.51
C GLU A 328 14.15 -18.16 5.24
N GLU A 329 15.49 -18.21 5.39
CA GLU A 329 16.46 -18.44 4.30
C GLU A 329 16.40 -19.84 3.69
#